data_AF-A0A914LZR6-F1
#
_entry.id   AF-A0A914LZR6-F1
#
_cell.length_a   1.000
_cell.length_b   1.000
_cell.length_c   1.000
_cell.angle_alpha   90.00
_cell.angle_beta   90.00
_cell.angle_gamma   90.00
#
_symmetry.space_group_name_H-M   'P 1'
#
loop_
_entity.id
_entity.type
_entity.pdbx_description
1 polymer ?
#
loop_
_entity_poly.entity_id
_entity_poly.type
_entity_poly.pdbx_seq_one_letter_code
_entity_poly.pdbx_strand_id
1 'polypeptide(L)'
;MQPPSINRENNQKNILQRRASITAVFVEENCQSLSNQPEAVEISAKILTELIERLFPHQKGANFGQIGTNSELELILQKTLRPVIQTMVTLLGDPQLQRPLHSLLLAILDKLSAQHFSKYFSKLEHALNKIDALSEMLHMFRDLLSRCPAPKEWSKIRLTQTKIFLKILRFSSAYLQHEFSSEINFSGQLWLECMYSCVAVIKWACLEKVFSRQKRDNRRSYLNRDYHNMCKISVKILLSLWHSLSPDQKIQLMPEMISPLIELSLCNNSHIRLLITPIFFDILYTEYFIQNTKTLITPSEVVLRKTFFQKQTQQQNLNKSLFFEEFVKRLDIALDEAKDDFLFGEFKVVFII
;
A
#
# COMPACT_ATOMS: atom_id res chain seq x y z
N MET A 1 -19.64 -11.65 25.92
CA MET A 1 -18.33 -12.32 25.73
C MET A 1 -18.59 -13.66 25.05
N GLN A 2 -18.30 -13.81 23.75
CA GLN A 2 -18.43 -15.11 23.08
C GLN A 2 -17.32 -16.05 23.56
N PRO A 3 -17.59 -17.35 23.77
CA PRO A 3 -16.61 -18.28 24.32
C PRO A 3 -15.45 -18.54 23.34
N PRO A 4 -14.21 -18.68 23.82
CA PRO A 4 -12.99 -18.81 23.01
C PRO A 4 -12.94 -20.06 22.12
N SER A 5 -13.78 -21.07 22.37
CA SER A 5 -13.89 -22.28 21.54
C SER A 5 -14.53 -22.04 20.18
N ILE A 6 -15.60 -21.22 20.13
CA ILE A 6 -16.33 -20.89 18.88
C ILE A 6 -15.42 -20.12 17.92
N ASN A 7 -14.58 -19.23 18.45
CA ASN A 7 -13.61 -18.47 17.64
C ASN A 7 -12.52 -19.36 17.04
N ARG A 8 -12.11 -20.43 17.74
CA ARG A 8 -11.10 -21.38 17.23
C ARG A 8 -11.67 -22.27 16.13
N GLU A 9 -12.87 -22.79 16.30
CA GLU A 9 -13.53 -23.62 15.28
C GLU A 9 -13.87 -22.81 14.02
N ASN A 10 -14.34 -21.58 14.16
CA ASN A 10 -14.60 -20.71 13.02
C ASN A 10 -13.31 -20.34 12.28
N ASN A 11 -12.23 -20.05 13.00
CA ASN A 11 -10.92 -19.81 12.38
C ASN A 11 -10.41 -21.05 11.65
N GLN A 12 -10.58 -22.24 12.23
CA GLN A 12 -10.16 -23.50 11.61
C GLN A 12 -10.97 -23.83 10.35
N LYS A 13 -12.30 -23.64 10.39
CA LYS A 13 -13.17 -23.77 9.21
C LYS A 13 -12.81 -22.77 8.11
N ASN A 14 -12.54 -21.52 8.47
CA ASN A 14 -12.09 -20.49 7.53
C ASN A 14 -10.75 -20.87 6.88
N ILE A 15 -9.78 -21.36 7.66
CA ILE A 15 -8.49 -21.81 7.13
C ILE A 15 -8.66 -22.97 6.14
N LEU A 16 -9.46 -23.98 6.48
CA LEU A 16 -9.72 -25.13 5.61
C LEU A 16 -10.42 -24.70 4.32
N GLN A 17 -11.42 -23.83 4.40
CA GLN A 17 -12.12 -23.30 3.23
C GLN A 17 -11.17 -22.52 2.29
N ARG A 18 -10.24 -21.73 2.84
CA ARG A 18 -9.27 -20.98 2.02
C ARG A 18 -8.24 -21.90 1.37
N ARG A 19 -7.73 -22.91 2.09
CA ARG A 19 -6.87 -23.96 1.52
C ARG A 19 -7.54 -24.66 0.34
N ALA A 20 -8.81 -25.01 0.53
CA ALA A 20 -9.60 -25.64 -0.51
C ALA A 20 -9.81 -24.74 -1.75
N SER A 21 -9.85 -23.42 -1.57
CA SER A 21 -10.03 -22.47 -2.66
C SER A 21 -8.84 -22.41 -3.63
N ILE A 22 -7.60 -22.60 -3.14
CA ILE A 22 -6.42 -22.68 -4.02
C ILE A 22 -6.38 -24.03 -4.74
N THR A 23 -6.65 -25.12 -4.05
CA THR A 23 -6.64 -26.47 -4.67
C THR A 23 -7.77 -26.62 -5.70
N ALA A 24 -8.92 -25.97 -5.48
CA ALA A 24 -10.02 -25.90 -6.44
C ALA A 24 -9.67 -25.19 -7.75
N VAL A 25 -8.58 -24.42 -7.82
CA VAL A 25 -8.07 -23.88 -9.11
C VAL A 25 -7.69 -25.02 -10.07
N PHE A 26 -7.25 -26.17 -9.54
CA PHE A 26 -6.81 -27.32 -10.33
C PHE A 26 -7.79 -28.49 -10.33
N VAL A 27 -8.66 -28.58 -9.34
CA VAL A 27 -9.49 -29.75 -9.08
C VAL A 27 -10.95 -29.35 -9.30
N GLU A 28 -11.64 -30.02 -10.24
CA GLU A 28 -13.09 -29.93 -10.38
C GLU A 28 -13.76 -30.18 -9.02
N GLU A 29 -14.89 -29.51 -8.75
CA GLU A 29 -15.56 -29.36 -7.44
C GLU A 29 -15.82 -30.66 -6.63
N ASN A 30 -15.58 -31.84 -7.21
CA ASN A 30 -15.91 -33.16 -6.68
C ASN A 30 -14.85 -33.83 -5.77
N CYS A 31 -13.67 -33.24 -5.53
CA CYS A 31 -12.63 -33.83 -4.68
C CYS A 31 -12.36 -33.01 -3.39
N GLN A 32 -13.37 -32.92 -2.51
CA GLN A 32 -13.28 -32.18 -1.25
C GLN A 32 -12.29 -32.76 -0.22
N SER A 33 -11.90 -34.05 -0.35
CA SER A 33 -11.02 -34.74 0.60
C SER A 33 -9.54 -34.36 0.47
N LEU A 34 -9.06 -34.00 -0.72
CA LEU A 34 -7.66 -33.59 -0.99
C LEU A 34 -7.43 -32.09 -0.75
N SER A 35 -8.49 -31.29 -0.82
CA SER A 35 -8.47 -29.81 -0.72
C SER A 35 -7.99 -29.26 0.63
N ASN A 36 -8.01 -30.09 1.67
CA ASN A 36 -7.74 -29.67 3.06
C ASN A 36 -6.30 -29.94 3.52
N GLN A 37 -5.50 -30.64 2.72
CA GLN A 37 -4.14 -31.01 3.10
C GLN A 37 -3.14 -29.88 2.79
N PRO A 38 -2.22 -29.54 3.72
CA PRO A 38 -1.20 -28.52 3.48
C PRO A 38 -0.31 -28.87 2.27
N GLU A 39 0.03 -30.15 2.12
CA GLU A 39 0.83 -30.67 0.99
C GLU A 39 0.17 -30.40 -0.37
N ALA A 40 -1.15 -30.55 -0.47
CA ALA A 40 -1.88 -30.29 -1.70
C ALA A 40 -1.80 -28.80 -2.09
N VAL A 41 -1.93 -27.89 -1.12
CA VAL A 41 -1.80 -26.44 -1.34
C VAL A 41 -0.38 -26.07 -1.76
N GLU A 42 0.63 -26.67 -1.14
CA GLU A 42 2.04 -26.46 -1.53
C GLU A 42 2.30 -26.92 -2.97
N ILE A 43 1.83 -28.10 -3.35
CA ILE A 43 2.01 -28.65 -4.71
C ILE A 43 1.26 -27.77 -5.72
N SER A 44 0.00 -27.41 -5.44
CA SER A 44 -0.76 -26.48 -6.28
C SER A 44 -0.02 -25.14 -6.46
N ALA A 45 0.55 -24.59 -5.39
CA ALA A 45 1.28 -23.33 -5.47
C ALA A 45 2.54 -23.44 -6.35
N LYS A 46 3.28 -24.54 -6.24
CA LYS A 46 4.46 -24.82 -7.08
C LYS A 46 4.07 -24.99 -8.55
N ILE A 47 3.03 -25.78 -8.85
CA ILE A 47 2.55 -26.00 -10.23
C ILE A 47 2.10 -24.68 -10.85
N LEU A 48 1.33 -23.84 -10.15
CA LEU A 48 0.94 -22.52 -10.69
C LEU A 48 2.14 -21.62 -10.93
N THR A 49 3.12 -21.65 -10.03
CA THR A 49 4.34 -20.83 -10.18
C THR A 49 5.10 -21.26 -11.44
N GLU A 50 5.33 -22.55 -11.63
CA GLU A 50 6.00 -23.08 -12.81
C GLU A 50 5.21 -22.80 -14.11
N LEU A 51 3.89 -22.93 -14.06
CA LEU A 51 3.00 -22.62 -15.19
C LEU A 51 3.13 -21.15 -15.59
N ILE A 52 3.06 -20.22 -14.62
CA ILE A 52 3.18 -18.78 -14.88
C ILE A 52 4.57 -18.42 -15.41
N GLU A 53 5.62 -18.98 -14.83
CA GLU A 53 7.00 -18.71 -15.26
C GLU A 53 7.28 -19.26 -16.66
N ARG A 54 6.71 -20.41 -17.01
CA ARG A 54 6.89 -21.04 -18.33
C ARG A 54 6.05 -20.39 -19.42
N LEU A 55 4.79 -20.08 -19.15
CA LEU A 55 3.91 -19.43 -20.13
C LEU A 55 4.26 -17.96 -20.33
N PHE A 56 4.73 -17.27 -19.29
CA PHE A 56 5.01 -15.84 -19.31
C PHE A 56 6.45 -15.53 -18.85
N PRO A 57 7.49 -15.99 -19.56
CA PRO A 57 8.88 -15.82 -19.14
C PRO A 57 9.29 -14.34 -19.10
N HIS A 58 10.20 -13.98 -18.18
CA HIS A 58 10.73 -12.62 -18.07
C HIS A 58 11.64 -12.21 -19.22
N GLN A 59 12.30 -13.17 -19.87
CA GLN A 59 13.20 -12.94 -20.99
C GLN A 59 12.56 -13.44 -22.29
N LYS A 60 12.35 -12.53 -23.25
CA LYS A 60 11.78 -12.83 -24.57
C LYS A 60 12.67 -13.72 -25.47
N GLY A 61 13.83 -14.15 -24.98
CA GLY A 61 14.84 -14.91 -25.72
C GLY A 61 15.00 -16.37 -25.30
N ALA A 62 14.14 -16.88 -24.41
CA ALA A 62 14.14 -18.31 -24.14
C ALA A 62 13.42 -19.04 -25.30
N ASN A 63 14.05 -20.08 -25.83
CA ASN A 63 13.58 -20.90 -26.96
C ASN A 63 12.31 -21.70 -26.61
N PHE A 64 11.22 -21.01 -26.27
CA PHE A 64 9.91 -21.62 -26.05
C PHE A 64 9.09 -21.44 -27.32
N GLY A 65 8.63 -22.55 -27.90
CA GLY A 65 7.92 -22.55 -29.18
C GLY A 65 6.58 -21.80 -29.18
N GLN A 66 5.97 -21.62 -28.00
CA GLN A 66 4.75 -20.82 -27.79
C GLN A 66 4.81 -20.10 -26.44
N ILE A 67 4.47 -18.82 -26.43
CA ILE A 67 4.35 -17.96 -25.24
C ILE A 67 2.86 -17.74 -25.01
N GLY A 68 2.43 -17.72 -23.74
CA GLY A 68 1.04 -17.52 -23.38
C GLY A 68 0.50 -16.15 -23.83
N THR A 69 -0.78 -16.11 -24.19
CA THR A 69 -1.43 -14.86 -24.65
C THR A 69 -1.87 -13.98 -23.47
N ASN A 70 -2.07 -12.68 -23.70
CA ASN A 70 -2.62 -11.79 -22.66
C ASN A 70 -4.02 -12.25 -22.19
N SER A 71 -4.82 -12.84 -23.08
CA SER A 71 -6.15 -13.37 -22.74
C SER A 71 -6.07 -14.58 -21.78
N GLU A 72 -5.09 -15.47 -21.98
CA GLU A 72 -4.83 -16.58 -21.06
C GLU A 72 -4.37 -16.08 -19.70
N LEU A 73 -3.49 -15.07 -19.67
CA LEU A 73 -3.07 -14.44 -18.41
C LEU A 73 -4.26 -13.83 -17.68
N GLU A 74 -5.15 -13.13 -18.39
CA GLU A 74 -6.37 -12.58 -17.81
C GLU A 74 -7.25 -13.67 -17.20
N LEU A 75 -7.41 -14.82 -17.84
CA LEU A 75 -8.19 -15.94 -17.32
C LEU A 75 -7.56 -16.53 -16.06
N ILE A 76 -6.25 -16.73 -16.05
CA ILE A 76 -5.51 -17.19 -14.86
C ILE A 76 -5.69 -16.19 -13.72
N LEU A 77 -5.52 -14.89 -13.98
CA LEU A 77 -5.68 -13.83 -12.97
C LEU A 77 -7.08 -13.82 -12.36
N GLN A 78 -8.13 -13.97 -13.18
CA GLN A 78 -9.51 -14.02 -12.71
C GLN A 78 -9.76 -15.17 -11.73
N LYS A 79 -9.18 -16.34 -11.98
CA LYS A 79 -9.39 -17.53 -11.16
C LYS A 79 -8.48 -17.61 -9.93
N THR A 80 -7.29 -17.02 -9.99
CA THR A 80 -6.23 -17.28 -9.01
C THR A 80 -5.89 -16.11 -8.10
N LEU A 81 -6.03 -14.86 -8.55
CA LEU A 81 -5.49 -13.70 -7.83
C LEU A 81 -6.10 -13.55 -6.43
N ARG A 82 -7.43 -13.43 -6.32
CA ARG A 82 -8.10 -13.26 -5.02
C ARG A 82 -7.95 -14.48 -4.09
N PRO A 83 -8.14 -15.74 -4.56
CA PRO A 83 -7.87 -16.91 -3.72
C PRO A 83 -6.45 -16.97 -3.16
N VAL A 84 -5.44 -16.63 -3.98
CA VAL A 84 -4.03 -16.60 -3.54
C VAL A 84 -3.81 -15.50 -2.51
N ILE A 85 -4.35 -14.29 -2.72
CA ILE A 85 -4.26 -13.18 -1.76
C ILE A 85 -4.88 -13.59 -0.41
N GLN A 86 -6.12 -14.08 -0.41
CA GLN A 86 -6.83 -14.46 0.82
C GLN A 86 -6.15 -15.59 1.57
N THR A 87 -5.59 -16.56 0.85
CA THR A 87 -4.85 -17.66 1.46
C THR A 87 -3.50 -17.20 2.01
N MET A 88 -2.82 -16.26 1.35
CA MET A 88 -1.58 -15.69 1.87
C MET A 88 -1.81 -14.91 3.17
N VAL A 89 -2.88 -14.12 3.26
CA VAL A 89 -3.24 -13.38 4.49
C VAL A 89 -3.51 -14.32 5.65
N THR A 90 -4.25 -15.40 5.41
CA THR A 90 -4.63 -16.37 6.46
C THR A 90 -3.48 -17.27 6.89
N LEU A 91 -2.61 -17.68 5.96
CA LEU A 91 -1.50 -18.60 6.23
C LEU A 91 -0.15 -17.91 6.42
N LEU A 92 -0.13 -16.59 6.60
CA LEU A 92 1.09 -15.81 6.75
C LEU A 92 1.98 -16.27 7.92
N GLY A 93 1.42 -17.00 8.89
CA GLY A 93 2.14 -17.55 10.04
C GLY A 93 2.53 -19.03 9.93
N ASP A 94 2.16 -19.74 8.85
CA ASP A 94 2.47 -21.17 8.69
C ASP A 94 3.82 -21.36 7.98
N PRO A 95 4.87 -21.83 8.68
CA PRO A 95 6.23 -21.89 8.13
C PRO A 95 6.38 -22.83 6.93
N GLN A 96 5.49 -23.83 6.77
CA GLN A 96 5.56 -24.78 5.67
C GLN A 96 5.01 -24.18 4.36
N LEU A 97 3.88 -23.48 4.45
CA LEU A 97 3.14 -23.01 3.27
C LEU A 97 3.46 -21.56 2.87
N GLN A 98 4.07 -20.79 3.77
CA GLN A 98 4.33 -19.37 3.53
C GLN A 98 5.24 -19.12 2.32
N ARG A 99 6.29 -19.94 2.11
CA ARG A 99 7.26 -19.70 1.03
C ARG A 99 6.71 -20.02 -0.37
N PRO A 100 6.10 -21.19 -0.62
CA PRO A 100 5.51 -21.52 -1.92
C PRO A 100 4.37 -20.55 -2.32
N LEU A 101 3.54 -20.15 -1.36
CA LEU A 101 2.48 -19.17 -1.60
C LEU A 101 3.05 -17.78 -1.88
N HIS A 102 4.11 -17.39 -1.18
CA HIS A 102 4.79 -16.12 -1.44
C HIS A 102 5.42 -16.06 -2.83
N SER A 103 6.10 -17.13 -3.27
CA SER A 103 6.65 -17.18 -4.63
C SER A 103 5.57 -17.11 -5.70
N LEU A 104 4.47 -17.86 -5.53
CA LEU A 104 3.33 -17.81 -6.43
C LEU A 104 2.74 -16.41 -6.51
N LEU A 105 2.49 -15.79 -5.35
CA LEU A 105 1.94 -14.45 -5.27
C LEU A 105 2.82 -13.44 -6.00
N LEU A 106 4.14 -13.46 -5.76
CA LEU A 106 5.07 -12.56 -6.44
C LEU A 106 5.11 -12.82 -7.95
N ALA A 107 5.09 -14.08 -8.38
CA ALA A 107 5.05 -14.45 -9.79
C ALA A 107 3.79 -13.90 -10.47
N ILE A 108 2.62 -14.06 -9.86
CA ILE A 108 1.36 -13.50 -10.36
C ILE A 108 1.45 -11.97 -10.46
N LEU A 109 1.75 -11.29 -9.34
CA LEU A 109 1.76 -9.83 -9.25
C LEU A 109 2.80 -9.19 -10.18
N ASP A 110 3.92 -9.85 -10.42
CA ASP A 110 4.93 -9.35 -11.33
C ASP A 110 4.45 -9.33 -12.79
N LYS A 111 3.56 -10.26 -13.19
CA LYS A 111 2.94 -10.27 -14.54
C LYS A 111 1.76 -9.33 -14.70
N LEU A 112 1.18 -8.80 -13.61
CA LEU A 112 0.12 -7.80 -13.72
C LEU A 112 0.62 -6.51 -14.39
N SER A 113 -0.11 -6.08 -15.42
CA SER A 113 0.02 -4.77 -16.07
C SER A 113 -1.14 -3.86 -15.62
N ALA A 114 -1.06 -2.56 -15.91
CA ALA A 114 -2.15 -1.63 -15.63
C ALA A 114 -3.46 -2.02 -16.35
N GLN A 115 -3.35 -2.57 -17.57
CA GLN A 115 -4.50 -3.04 -18.35
C GLN A 115 -5.11 -4.30 -17.72
N HIS A 116 -4.28 -5.26 -17.32
CA HIS A 116 -4.74 -6.47 -16.63
C HIS A 116 -5.43 -6.12 -15.30
N PHE A 117 -4.87 -5.17 -14.55
CA PHE A 117 -5.43 -4.70 -13.29
C PHE A 117 -6.81 -4.06 -13.49
N SER A 118 -6.94 -3.11 -14.43
CA SER A 118 -8.21 -2.43 -14.72
C SER A 118 -9.29 -3.43 -15.19
N LYS A 119 -8.95 -4.30 -16.14
CA LYS A 119 -9.86 -5.37 -16.61
C LYS A 119 -10.23 -6.36 -15.51
N TYR A 120 -9.33 -6.60 -14.56
CA TYR A 120 -9.62 -7.51 -13.46
C TYR A 120 -10.73 -6.97 -12.58
N PHE A 121 -10.62 -5.71 -12.16
CA PHE A 121 -11.64 -5.07 -11.33
C PHE A 121 -12.91 -4.72 -12.10
N SER A 122 -12.85 -4.47 -13.42
CA SER A 122 -14.05 -4.20 -14.22
C SER A 122 -14.98 -5.41 -14.32
N LYS A 123 -14.46 -6.64 -14.19
CA LYS A 123 -15.25 -7.88 -14.17
C LYS A 123 -15.94 -8.15 -12.83
N LEU A 124 -15.57 -7.42 -11.76
CA LEU A 124 -16.25 -7.52 -10.48
C LEU A 124 -17.55 -6.70 -10.54
N GLU A 125 -18.69 -7.38 -10.43
CA GLU A 125 -20.02 -6.77 -10.63
C GLU A 125 -20.38 -5.72 -9.57
N HIS A 126 -20.09 -6.00 -8.29
CA HIS A 126 -20.50 -5.15 -7.17
C HIS A 126 -19.38 -4.22 -6.67
N ALA A 127 -19.73 -2.98 -6.35
CA ALA A 127 -18.81 -2.00 -5.76
C ALA A 127 -18.17 -2.51 -4.46
N LEU A 128 -18.95 -3.20 -3.61
CA LEU A 128 -18.43 -3.81 -2.38
C LEU A 128 -17.36 -4.88 -2.68
N ASN A 129 -17.57 -5.74 -3.67
CA ASN A 129 -16.58 -6.74 -4.07
C ASN A 129 -15.27 -6.10 -4.56
N LYS A 130 -15.36 -4.97 -5.25
CA LYS A 130 -14.18 -4.19 -5.68
C LYS A 130 -13.44 -3.61 -4.47
N ILE A 131 -14.16 -3.02 -3.52
CA ILE A 131 -13.60 -2.45 -2.29
C ILE A 131 -12.91 -3.54 -1.46
N ASP A 132 -13.58 -4.68 -1.26
CA ASP A 132 -13.05 -5.80 -0.47
C ASP A 132 -11.80 -6.38 -1.13
N ALA A 133 -11.84 -6.68 -2.44
CA ALA A 133 -10.70 -7.24 -3.14
C ALA A 133 -9.49 -6.30 -3.12
N LEU A 134 -9.71 -4.98 -3.25
CA LEU A 134 -8.63 -4.00 -3.17
C LEU A 134 -8.09 -3.84 -1.75
N SER A 135 -8.96 -3.83 -0.75
CA SER A 135 -8.57 -3.77 0.67
C SER A 135 -7.79 -5.02 1.09
N GLU A 136 -8.27 -6.21 0.74
CA GLU A 136 -7.58 -7.49 0.96
C GLU A 136 -6.15 -7.46 0.37
N MET A 137 -6.00 -6.94 -0.85
CA MET A 137 -4.70 -6.80 -1.51
C MET A 137 -3.77 -5.82 -0.78
N LEU A 138 -4.27 -4.65 -0.40
CA LEU A 138 -3.50 -3.62 0.30
C LEU A 138 -3.10 -4.06 1.71
N HIS A 139 -4.01 -4.69 2.45
CA HIS A 139 -3.75 -5.29 3.76
C HIS A 139 -2.63 -6.33 3.67
N MET A 140 -2.76 -7.24 2.71
CA MET A 140 -1.77 -8.28 2.44
C MET A 140 -0.38 -7.69 2.14
N PHE A 141 -0.29 -6.60 1.37
CA PHE A 141 0.99 -5.93 1.11
C PHE A 141 1.63 -5.39 2.38
N ARG A 142 0.86 -4.71 3.25
CA ARG A 142 1.40 -4.16 4.51
C ARG A 142 1.84 -5.27 5.46
N ASP A 143 1.08 -6.35 5.51
CA ASP A 143 1.42 -7.56 6.25
C ASP A 143 2.74 -8.16 5.77
N LEU A 144 2.92 -8.28 4.46
CA LEU A 144 4.15 -8.83 3.87
C LEU A 144 5.35 -7.88 3.96
N LEU A 145 5.15 -6.56 4.01
CA LEU A 145 6.25 -5.62 4.28
C LEU A 145 6.77 -5.78 5.72
N SER A 146 5.85 -6.01 6.66
CA SER A 146 6.16 -6.16 8.08
C SER A 146 6.72 -7.55 8.40
N ARG A 147 6.10 -8.60 7.85
CA ARG A 147 6.39 -10.02 8.10
C ARG A 147 6.82 -10.74 6.82
N CYS A 148 7.77 -10.17 6.09
CA CYS A 148 8.26 -10.76 4.86
C CYS A 148 8.89 -12.16 5.14
N PRO A 149 8.49 -13.22 4.39
CA PRO A 149 9.00 -14.58 4.58
C PRO A 149 10.51 -14.72 4.31
N ALA A 150 11.09 -13.81 3.52
CA ALA A 150 12.52 -13.82 3.22
C ALA A 150 13.33 -13.29 4.42
N PRO A 151 14.46 -13.91 4.78
CA PRO A 151 15.40 -13.38 5.77
C PRO A 151 15.86 -11.95 5.45
N LYS A 152 16.32 -11.19 6.47
CA LYS A 152 16.81 -9.80 6.28
C LYS A 152 18.07 -9.74 5.42
N GLU A 153 18.82 -10.84 5.36
CA GLU A 153 20.02 -11.01 4.54
C GLU A 153 19.68 -10.99 3.05
N TRP A 154 18.46 -11.39 2.68
CA TRP A 154 17.99 -11.49 1.30
C TRP A 154 17.41 -10.15 0.82
N SER A 155 18.16 -9.07 1.07
CA SER A 155 17.76 -7.70 0.78
C SER A 155 17.34 -7.48 -0.67
N LYS A 156 17.96 -8.19 -1.63
CA LYS A 156 17.56 -8.11 -3.05
C LYS A 156 16.17 -8.71 -3.31
N ILE A 157 15.84 -9.84 -2.69
CA ILE A 157 14.50 -10.47 -2.83
C ILE A 157 13.45 -9.58 -2.19
N ARG A 158 13.74 -9.10 -0.97
CA ARG A 158 12.88 -8.15 -0.25
C ARG A 158 12.64 -6.86 -1.05
N LEU A 159 13.69 -6.33 -1.66
CA LEU A 159 13.60 -5.16 -2.53
C LEU A 159 12.76 -5.43 -3.78
N THR A 160 12.93 -6.58 -4.44
CA THR A 160 12.13 -6.96 -5.62
C THR A 160 10.66 -7.09 -5.26
N GLN A 161 10.35 -7.75 -4.14
CA GLN A 161 8.98 -7.83 -3.60
C GLN A 161 8.39 -6.42 -3.41
N THR A 162 9.09 -5.52 -2.72
CA THR A 162 8.57 -4.17 -2.50
C THR A 162 8.41 -3.39 -3.81
N LYS A 163 9.29 -3.59 -4.81
CA LYS A 163 9.15 -3.00 -6.16
C LYS A 163 7.86 -3.48 -6.84
N ILE A 164 7.54 -4.77 -6.75
CA ILE A 164 6.29 -5.33 -7.27
C ILE A 164 5.10 -4.70 -6.54
N PHE A 165 5.13 -4.63 -5.20
CA PHE A 165 4.05 -4.03 -4.43
C PHE A 165 3.85 -2.55 -4.76
N LEU A 166 4.93 -1.79 -4.94
CA LEU A 166 4.83 -0.39 -5.34
C LEU A 166 4.25 -0.24 -6.75
N LYS A 167 4.59 -1.14 -7.68
CA LYS A 167 3.96 -1.18 -9.02
C LYS A 167 2.45 -1.38 -8.88
N ILE A 168 2.00 -2.33 -8.08
CA ILE A 168 0.57 -2.61 -7.88
C ILE A 168 -0.12 -1.49 -7.11
N LEU A 169 0.55 -0.87 -6.13
CA LEU A 169 0.05 0.29 -5.39
C LEU A 169 -0.21 1.48 -6.31
N ARG A 170 0.63 1.70 -7.33
CA ARG A 170 0.38 2.72 -8.37
C ARG A 170 -0.87 2.42 -9.19
N PHE A 171 -1.10 1.15 -9.54
CA PHE A 171 -2.33 0.76 -10.24
C PHE A 171 -3.54 0.93 -9.35
N SER A 172 -3.41 0.54 -8.08
CA SER A 172 -4.45 0.67 -7.05
C SER A 172 -4.83 2.13 -6.81
N SER A 173 -3.85 3.03 -6.70
CA SER A 173 -4.12 4.47 -6.51
C SER A 173 -4.82 5.09 -7.71
N ALA A 174 -4.38 4.75 -8.93
CA ALA A 174 -5.01 5.25 -10.15
C ALA A 174 -6.44 4.72 -10.30
N TYR A 175 -6.66 3.44 -10.01
CA TYR A 175 -8.00 2.84 -10.03
C TYR A 175 -8.93 3.44 -8.98
N LEU A 176 -8.43 3.62 -7.74
CA LEU A 176 -9.15 4.27 -6.66
C LEU A 176 -9.62 5.68 -7.05
N GLN A 177 -8.71 6.48 -7.62
CA GLN A 177 -9.02 7.83 -8.07
C GLN A 177 -10.01 7.86 -9.24
N HIS A 178 -10.01 6.84 -10.11
CA HIS A 178 -10.95 6.77 -11.21
C HIS A 178 -12.37 6.40 -10.76
N GLU A 179 -12.50 5.38 -9.92
CA GLU A 179 -13.80 4.75 -9.61
C GLU A 179 -14.48 5.30 -8.35
N PHE A 180 -13.69 5.74 -7.36
CA PHE A 180 -14.17 6.06 -6.00
C PHE A 180 -13.85 7.51 -5.58
N SER A 181 -13.55 8.40 -6.53
CA SER A 181 -13.39 9.84 -6.24
C SER A 181 -14.71 10.62 -6.24
N SER A 182 -15.75 10.09 -6.89
CA SER A 182 -17.06 10.76 -6.90
C SER A 182 -17.70 10.72 -5.52
N GLU A 183 -18.44 11.76 -5.15
CA GLU A 183 -19.11 11.86 -3.84
C GLU A 183 -20.06 10.68 -3.57
N ILE A 184 -20.69 10.16 -4.63
CA ILE A 184 -21.66 9.05 -4.54
C ILE A 184 -20.98 7.71 -4.23
N ASN A 185 -19.76 7.50 -4.73
CA ASN A 185 -19.04 6.23 -4.59
C ASN A 185 -17.88 6.35 -3.59
N PHE A 186 -17.80 7.42 -2.81
CA PHE A 186 -16.66 7.64 -1.93
C PHE A 186 -16.60 6.61 -0.80
N SER A 187 -15.47 5.92 -0.67
CA SER A 187 -15.19 4.98 0.42
C SER A 187 -13.98 5.44 1.22
N GLY A 188 -14.21 6.27 2.24
CA GLY A 188 -13.14 6.86 3.06
C GLY A 188 -12.16 5.83 3.62
N GLN A 189 -12.65 4.66 4.03
CA GLN A 189 -11.79 3.57 4.52
C GLN A 189 -10.82 3.09 3.44
N LEU A 190 -11.29 2.82 2.22
CA LEU A 190 -10.43 2.35 1.15
C LEU A 190 -9.36 3.37 0.76
N TRP A 191 -9.71 4.67 0.81
CA TRP A 191 -8.75 5.75 0.63
C TRP A 191 -7.66 5.74 1.71
N LEU A 192 -8.04 5.61 2.99
CA LEU A 192 -7.10 5.42 4.08
C LEU A 192 -6.22 4.19 3.89
N GLU A 193 -6.80 3.05 3.48
CA GLU A 193 -6.06 1.82 3.24
C GLU A 193 -4.95 1.99 2.19
N CYS A 194 -5.24 2.74 1.12
CA CYS A 194 -4.28 3.06 0.09
C CYS A 194 -3.18 4.00 0.62
N MET A 195 -3.56 5.05 1.34
CA MET A 195 -2.62 6.00 1.95
C MET A 195 -1.71 5.33 3.00
N TYR A 196 -2.27 4.49 3.88
CA TYR A 196 -1.53 3.70 4.86
C TYR A 196 -0.55 2.74 4.19
N SER A 197 -0.90 2.19 3.03
CA SER A 197 0.01 1.34 2.25
C SER A 197 1.18 2.14 1.67
N CYS A 198 0.94 3.38 1.20
CA CYS A 198 2.02 4.29 0.82
C CYS A 198 2.96 4.58 2.00
N VAL A 199 2.39 4.90 3.17
CA VAL A 199 3.15 5.16 4.41
C VAL A 199 3.98 3.95 4.81
N ALA A 200 3.41 2.74 4.78
CA ALA A 200 4.10 1.50 5.11
C ALA A 200 5.33 1.25 4.22
N VAL A 201 5.21 1.47 2.90
CA VAL A 201 6.33 1.36 1.97
C VAL A 201 7.44 2.36 2.31
N ILE A 202 7.09 3.60 2.65
CA ILE A 202 8.06 4.64 3.01
C ILE A 202 8.79 4.26 4.30
N LYS A 203 8.06 3.89 5.36
CA LYS A 203 8.64 3.44 6.64
C LYS A 203 9.58 2.25 6.43
N TRP A 204 9.12 1.23 5.69
CA TRP A 204 9.92 0.05 5.38
C TRP A 204 11.24 0.43 4.69
N ALA A 205 11.20 1.26 3.64
CA ALA A 205 12.40 1.67 2.90
C ALA A 205 13.36 2.54 3.75
N CYS A 206 12.83 3.37 4.66
CA CYS A 206 13.63 4.12 5.63
C CYS A 206 14.37 3.18 6.60
N LEU A 207 13.68 2.20 7.18
CA LEU A 207 14.24 1.24 8.13
C LEU A 207 15.30 0.34 7.48
N GLU A 208 15.02 -0.19 6.29
CA GLU A 208 15.93 -1.07 5.56
C GLU A 208 17.22 -0.33 5.15
N LYS A 209 17.13 0.98 4.87
CA LYS A 209 18.30 1.83 4.63
C LYS A 209 19.18 1.99 5.87
N VAL A 210 18.60 2.12 7.07
CA VAL A 210 19.38 2.19 8.32
C VAL A 210 20.09 0.87 8.59
N PHE A 211 19.41 -0.26 8.41
CA PHE A 211 20.01 -1.58 8.58
C PHE A 211 21.16 -1.83 7.58
N SER A 212 20.99 -1.44 6.32
CA SER A 212 22.05 -1.59 5.31
C SER A 212 23.27 -0.67 5.56
N ARG A 213 23.09 0.47 6.26
CA ARG A 213 24.20 1.32 6.71
C ARG A 213 25.03 0.65 7.80
N GLN A 214 24.43 -0.14 8.69
CA GLN A 214 25.16 -0.85 9.76
C GLN A 214 26.09 -1.96 9.22
N LYS A 215 25.76 -2.61 8.09
CA LYS A 215 26.57 -3.69 7.49
C LYS A 215 27.57 -3.16 6.44
N ARG A 216 28.89 -3.32 6.65
CA ARG A 216 30.00 -2.90 5.75
C ARG A 216 30.04 -3.69 4.43
N ASP A 217 29.14 -3.41 3.49
CA ASP A 217 29.13 -4.08 2.17
C ASP A 217 29.25 -3.08 0.99
N ASN A 218 30.06 -3.42 -0.02
CA ASN A 218 30.38 -2.58 -1.18
C ASN A 218 29.20 -2.41 -2.16
N ARG A 219 28.13 -3.21 -2.01
CA ARG A 219 26.89 -3.15 -2.82
C ARG A 219 25.87 -2.07 -2.38
N ARG A 220 26.25 -1.20 -1.42
CA ARG A 220 25.38 -0.19 -0.78
C ARG A 220 24.83 0.90 -1.71
N SER A 221 25.59 1.36 -2.70
CA SER A 221 25.22 2.56 -3.48
C SER A 221 23.95 2.35 -4.31
N TYR A 222 23.84 1.19 -4.98
CA TYR A 222 22.68 0.84 -5.79
C TYR A 222 21.42 0.62 -4.94
N LEU A 223 21.54 -0.14 -3.84
CA LEU A 223 20.41 -0.40 -2.92
C LEU A 223 19.89 0.90 -2.30
N ASN A 224 20.78 1.80 -1.87
CA ASN A 224 20.40 3.09 -1.30
C ASN A 224 19.65 3.96 -2.31
N ARG A 225 20.08 3.96 -3.58
CA ARG A 225 19.39 4.67 -4.65
C ARG A 225 18.00 4.10 -4.89
N ASP A 226 17.86 2.79 -4.89
CA ASP A 226 16.58 2.13 -5.06
C ASP A 226 15.63 2.43 -3.91
N TYR A 227 16.06 2.31 -2.64
CA TYR A 227 15.22 2.68 -1.49
C TYR A 227 14.76 4.14 -1.56
N HIS A 228 15.65 5.05 -1.93
CA HIS A 228 15.32 6.46 -2.12
C HIS A 228 14.29 6.68 -3.23
N ASN A 229 14.45 6.01 -4.37
CA ASN A 229 13.50 6.08 -5.48
C ASN A 229 12.13 5.53 -5.10
N MET A 230 12.10 4.43 -4.35
CA MET A 230 10.86 3.82 -3.84
C MET A 230 10.12 4.79 -2.91
N CYS A 231 10.82 5.40 -1.94
CA CYS A 231 10.24 6.45 -1.09
C CYS A 231 9.68 7.60 -1.92
N LYS A 232 10.45 8.12 -2.88
CA LYS A 232 10.01 9.21 -3.76
C LYS A 232 8.74 8.87 -4.52
N ILE A 233 8.66 7.67 -5.09
CA ILE A 233 7.49 7.23 -5.84
C ILE A 233 6.30 7.07 -4.89
N SER A 234 6.48 6.44 -3.72
CA SER A 234 5.39 6.26 -2.75
C SER A 234 4.86 7.60 -2.22
N VAL A 235 5.74 8.56 -1.91
CA VAL A 235 5.33 9.92 -1.50
C VAL A 235 4.57 10.63 -2.62
N LYS A 236 4.99 10.48 -3.89
CA LYS A 236 4.24 11.05 -5.01
C LYS A 236 2.83 10.47 -5.14
N ILE A 237 2.66 9.17 -4.91
CA ILE A 237 1.34 8.52 -4.88
C ILE A 237 0.52 9.05 -3.70
N LEU A 238 1.12 9.18 -2.51
CA LEU A 238 0.45 9.72 -1.34
C LEU A 238 -0.02 11.17 -1.57
N LEU A 239 0.84 12.02 -2.13
CA LEU A 239 0.50 13.38 -2.52
C LEU A 239 -0.63 13.39 -3.56
N SER A 240 -0.58 12.53 -4.57
CA SER A 240 -1.64 12.50 -5.58
C SER A 240 -2.98 12.10 -4.98
N LEU A 241 -3.00 11.11 -4.08
CA LEU A 241 -4.20 10.69 -3.36
C LEU A 241 -4.73 11.83 -2.49
N TRP A 242 -3.89 12.45 -1.66
CA TRP A 242 -4.31 13.52 -0.76
C TRP A 242 -4.91 14.70 -1.52
N HIS A 243 -4.25 15.15 -2.59
CA HIS A 243 -4.73 16.30 -3.37
C HIS A 243 -5.95 15.99 -4.25
N SER A 244 -6.24 14.71 -4.55
CA SER A 244 -7.45 14.33 -5.28
C SER A 244 -8.72 14.33 -4.42
N LEU A 245 -8.60 14.38 -3.09
CA LEU A 245 -9.74 14.46 -2.19
C LEU A 245 -10.42 15.84 -2.25
N SER A 246 -11.75 15.87 -2.15
CA SER A 246 -12.49 17.10 -1.94
C SER A 246 -12.23 17.67 -0.53
N PRO A 247 -12.48 18.97 -0.28
CA PRO A 247 -12.29 19.55 1.05
C PRO A 247 -13.03 18.79 2.16
N ASP A 248 -14.29 18.40 1.94
CA ASP A 248 -15.09 17.68 2.94
C ASP A 248 -14.52 16.28 3.22
N GLN A 249 -14.04 15.58 2.19
CA GLN A 249 -13.38 14.29 2.33
C GLN A 249 -12.05 14.42 3.09
N LYS A 250 -11.26 15.47 2.83
CA LYS A 250 -10.02 15.74 3.57
C LYS A 250 -10.30 15.92 5.06
N ILE A 251 -11.35 16.66 5.41
CA ILE A 251 -11.74 16.87 6.82
C ILE A 251 -12.07 15.55 7.49
N GLN A 252 -12.81 14.68 6.79
CA GLN A 252 -13.17 13.36 7.30
C GLN A 252 -11.94 12.48 7.55
N LEU A 253 -10.96 12.49 6.64
CA LEU A 253 -9.79 11.58 6.68
C LEU A 253 -8.59 12.14 7.43
N MET A 254 -8.52 13.45 7.64
CA MET A 254 -7.41 14.16 8.27
C MET A 254 -7.04 13.60 9.66
N PRO A 255 -7.98 13.35 10.60
CA PRO A 255 -7.63 12.86 11.94
C PRO A 255 -6.84 11.55 11.91
N GLU A 256 -7.21 10.66 10.99
CA GLU A 256 -6.58 9.35 10.79
C GLU A 256 -5.21 9.46 10.11
N MET A 257 -5.04 10.44 9.21
CA MET A 257 -3.81 10.62 8.44
C MET A 257 -2.72 11.44 9.12
N ILE A 258 -3.06 12.32 10.07
CA ILE A 258 -2.08 13.18 10.75
C ILE A 258 -1.01 12.35 11.46
N SER A 259 -1.40 11.36 12.27
CA SER A 259 -0.43 10.56 13.05
C SER A 259 0.57 9.83 12.15
N PRO A 260 0.15 9.07 11.12
CA PRO A 260 1.08 8.41 10.20
C PRO A 260 1.99 9.37 9.43
N LEU A 261 1.51 10.57 9.07
CA LEU A 261 2.32 11.59 8.40
C LEU A 261 3.40 12.16 9.32
N ILE A 262 3.08 12.37 10.60
CA ILE A 262 4.07 12.81 11.60
C ILE A 262 5.13 11.74 11.80
N GLU A 263 4.75 10.47 11.91
CA GLU A 263 5.74 9.39 12.00
C GLU A 263 6.68 9.34 10.78
N LEU A 264 6.18 9.70 9.59
CA LEU A 264 7.03 9.85 8.40
C LEU A 264 7.95 11.07 8.47
N SER A 265 7.49 12.17 9.05
CA SER A 265 8.31 13.38 9.21
C SER A 265 9.47 13.15 10.18
N LEU A 266 9.27 12.29 11.17
CA LEU A 266 10.30 11.87 12.13
C LEU A 266 11.33 10.87 11.54
N CYS A 267 11.09 10.33 10.35
CA CYS A 267 12.11 9.49 9.70
C CYS A 267 13.36 10.33 9.39
N ASN A 268 14.56 9.79 9.66
CA ASN A 268 15.88 10.40 9.41
C ASN A 268 16.22 10.55 7.90
N ASN A 269 15.37 11.25 7.15
CA ASN A 269 15.51 11.51 5.72
C ASN A 269 14.88 12.87 5.36
N SER A 270 15.71 13.91 5.32
CA SER A 270 15.32 15.29 4.99
C SER A 270 14.59 15.41 3.65
N HIS A 271 14.96 14.60 2.65
CA HIS A 271 14.26 14.61 1.37
C HIS A 271 12.83 14.09 1.45
N ILE A 272 12.54 13.10 2.30
CA ILE A 272 11.18 12.61 2.48
C ILE A 272 10.35 13.66 3.22
N ARG A 273 10.90 14.26 4.29
CA ARG A 273 10.27 15.38 5.00
C ARG A 273 9.81 16.46 4.04
N LEU A 274 10.74 16.97 3.22
CA LEU A 274 10.43 18.03 2.24
C LEU A 274 9.33 17.63 1.24
N LEU A 275 9.30 16.35 0.83
CA LEU A 275 8.29 15.86 -0.11
C LEU A 275 6.91 15.70 0.53
N ILE A 276 6.80 15.42 1.84
CA ILE A 276 5.52 15.30 2.54
C ILE A 276 5.01 16.63 3.09
N THR A 277 5.88 17.64 3.27
CA THR A 277 5.49 18.97 3.77
C THR A 277 4.30 19.62 3.04
N PRO A 278 4.12 19.47 1.71
CA PRO A 278 2.93 19.98 1.04
C PRO A 278 1.61 19.46 1.61
N ILE A 279 1.57 18.22 2.12
CA ILE A 279 0.38 17.64 2.76
C ILE A 279 0.12 18.34 4.09
N PHE A 280 1.15 18.55 4.92
CA PHE A 280 1.00 19.28 6.19
C PHE A 280 0.51 20.71 5.97
N PHE A 281 1.06 21.41 4.97
CA PHE A 281 0.58 22.74 4.62
C PHE A 281 -0.91 22.72 4.23
N ASP A 282 -1.32 21.74 3.41
CA ASP A 282 -2.71 21.61 2.99
C ASP A 282 -3.64 21.23 4.15
N ILE A 283 -3.18 20.42 5.11
CA ILE A 283 -3.89 20.12 6.37
C ILE A 283 -4.12 21.40 7.18
N LEU A 284 -3.07 22.16 7.46
CA LEU A 284 -3.15 23.40 8.24
C LEU A 284 -4.03 24.44 7.55
N TYR A 285 -3.91 24.55 6.23
CA TYR A 285 -4.75 25.43 5.43
C TYR A 285 -6.23 25.03 5.50
N THR A 286 -6.51 23.73 5.40
CA THR A 286 -7.86 23.17 5.51
C THR A 286 -8.43 23.44 6.90
N GLU A 287 -7.66 23.23 7.98
CA GLU A 287 -8.08 23.50 9.36
C GLU A 287 -8.38 24.99 9.61
N TYR A 288 -7.47 25.89 9.22
CA TYR A 288 -7.66 27.34 9.36
C TYR A 288 -8.94 27.82 8.65
N PHE A 289 -9.20 27.31 7.45
CA PHE A 289 -10.39 27.68 6.70
C PHE A 289 -11.68 27.18 7.37
N ILE A 290 -11.67 26.00 7.99
CA ILE A 290 -12.84 25.47 8.72
C ILE A 290 -13.14 26.31 9.95
N GLN A 291 -12.12 26.70 10.70
CA GLN A 291 -12.29 27.53 11.89
C GLN A 291 -12.92 28.90 11.52
N ASN A 292 -12.52 29.48 10.39
CA ASN A 292 -13.05 30.76 9.90
C ASN A 292 -14.39 30.66 9.13
N THR A 293 -14.83 29.45 8.77
CA THR A 293 -16.13 29.24 8.09
C THR A 293 -17.24 28.82 9.04
N LYS A 294 -16.92 28.24 10.21
CA LYS A 294 -17.90 28.02 11.29
C LYS A 294 -18.52 29.32 11.83
N THR A 295 -17.93 30.47 11.54
CA THR A 295 -18.39 31.80 11.96
C THR A 295 -19.27 32.53 10.93
N LEU A 296 -19.42 32.04 9.69
CA LEU A 296 -20.10 32.78 8.61
C LEU A 296 -20.98 31.86 7.73
N ILE A 297 -22.31 32.05 7.80
CA ILE A 297 -23.31 31.33 7.01
C ILE A 297 -23.96 32.32 6.03
N THR A 298 -23.58 32.33 4.74
CA THR A 298 -24.48 32.77 3.65
C THR A 298 -24.15 32.13 2.28
N PRO A 299 -25.13 31.96 1.36
CA PRO A 299 -24.99 31.19 0.12
C PRO A 299 -24.23 31.92 -1.00
N SER A 300 -24.09 33.24 -0.93
CA SER A 300 -23.44 34.09 -1.94
C SER A 300 -21.91 33.92 -1.98
N GLU A 301 -21.30 33.33 -0.96
CA GLU A 301 -19.83 33.22 -0.84
C GLU A 301 -19.24 31.93 -1.43
N VAL A 302 -20.06 30.96 -1.86
CA VAL A 302 -19.57 29.74 -2.53
C VAL A 302 -18.93 30.06 -3.89
N VAL A 303 -19.38 31.12 -4.56
CA VAL A 303 -18.79 31.63 -5.81
C VAL A 303 -17.49 32.42 -5.53
N LEU A 304 -17.44 33.12 -4.39
CA LEU A 304 -16.20 33.73 -3.88
C LEU A 304 -15.16 32.66 -3.51
N ARG A 305 -15.56 31.50 -2.99
CA ARG A 305 -14.65 30.36 -2.75
C ARG A 305 -13.87 30.03 -4.03
N LYS A 306 -14.53 29.80 -5.17
CA LYS A 306 -13.85 29.44 -6.44
C LYS A 306 -12.90 30.52 -6.98
N THR A 307 -13.27 31.79 -6.83
CA THR A 307 -12.46 32.92 -7.35
C THR A 307 -11.33 33.34 -6.42
N PHE A 308 -11.47 33.13 -5.10
CA PHE A 308 -10.41 33.35 -4.11
C PHE A 308 -9.31 32.29 -4.19
N PHE A 309 -9.68 31.01 -4.43
CA PHE A 309 -8.74 29.92 -4.72
C PHE A 309 -7.84 30.20 -5.94
N GLN A 310 -8.29 31.00 -6.92
CA GLN A 310 -7.51 31.35 -8.11
C GLN A 310 -6.59 32.56 -7.93
N LYS A 311 -6.92 33.52 -7.04
CA LYS A 311 -6.12 34.75 -6.86
C LYS A 311 -4.98 34.61 -5.86
N GLN A 312 -5.07 33.70 -4.88
CA GLN A 312 -4.02 33.55 -3.87
C GLN A 312 -2.80 32.71 -4.32
N THR A 313 -2.90 31.99 -5.44
CA THR A 313 -1.85 31.08 -5.95
C THR A 313 -0.51 31.76 -6.26
N GLN A 314 -0.46 33.09 -6.43
CA GLN A 314 0.78 33.84 -6.69
C GLN A 314 1.52 34.29 -5.42
N GLN A 315 0.83 34.83 -4.40
CA GLN A 315 1.46 35.19 -3.11
C GLN A 315 1.74 33.95 -2.23
N GLN A 316 0.99 32.87 -2.43
CA GLN A 316 1.17 31.60 -1.70
C GLN A 316 2.54 30.95 -1.95
N ASN A 317 3.17 31.12 -3.12
CA ASN A 317 4.43 30.43 -3.41
C ASN A 317 5.61 30.88 -2.54
N LEU A 318 5.66 32.16 -2.15
CA LEU A 318 6.70 32.72 -1.26
C LEU A 318 6.48 32.32 0.22
N ASN A 319 5.24 32.38 0.71
CA ASN A 319 4.94 31.95 2.08
C ASN A 319 5.03 30.43 2.24
N LYS A 320 4.76 29.68 1.17
CA LYS A 320 4.88 28.22 1.13
C LYS A 320 6.32 27.75 1.19
N SER A 321 7.25 28.40 0.47
CA SER A 321 8.68 28.06 0.57
C SER A 321 9.24 28.38 1.96
N LEU A 322 8.87 29.53 2.54
CA LEU A 322 9.30 29.92 3.88
C LEU A 322 8.76 28.95 4.95
N PHE A 323 7.47 28.60 4.87
CA PHE A 323 6.87 27.58 5.75
C PHE A 323 7.58 26.23 5.62
N PHE A 324 7.90 25.81 4.39
CA PHE A 324 8.58 24.53 4.16
C PHE A 324 9.97 24.49 4.77
N GLU A 325 10.76 25.56 4.64
CA GLU A 325 12.08 25.64 5.24
C GLU A 325 12.01 25.66 6.77
N GLU A 326 11.12 26.46 7.35
CA GLU A 326 10.96 26.58 8.80
C GLU A 326 10.42 25.29 9.43
N PHE A 327 9.45 24.62 8.79
CA PHE A 327 8.90 23.35 9.25
C PHE A 327 9.98 22.25 9.30
N VAL A 328 10.80 22.15 8.25
CA VAL A 328 11.90 21.18 8.22
C VAL A 328 12.94 21.50 9.30
N LYS A 329 13.27 22.78 9.49
CA LYS A 329 14.21 23.23 10.51
C LYS A 329 13.73 22.89 11.94
N ARG A 330 12.45 23.12 12.25
CA ARG A 330 11.88 22.77 13.55
C ARG A 330 11.84 21.26 13.80
N LEU A 331 11.56 20.47 12.76
CA LEU A 331 11.65 19.01 12.86
C LEU A 331 13.08 18.53 13.08
N ASP A 332 14.07 19.17 12.45
CA ASP A 332 15.49 18.84 12.65
C ASP A 332 15.91 19.11 14.10
N ILE A 333 15.49 20.24 14.68
CA ILE A 333 15.71 20.57 16.09
C ILE A 333 15.05 19.51 16.99
N ALA A 334 13.77 19.20 16.77
CA ALA A 334 13.06 18.21 17.57
C ALA A 334 13.70 16.80 17.49
N LEU A 335 14.23 16.42 16.33
CA LEU A 335 14.94 15.16 16.15
C LEU A 335 16.32 15.15 16.82
N ASP A 336 16.99 16.29 16.91
CA ASP A 336 18.28 16.42 17.59
C ASP A 336 18.09 16.45 19.11
N GLU A 337 17.07 17.14 19.63
CA GLU A 337 16.70 17.13 21.06
C GLU A 337 16.26 15.73 21.52
N ALA A 338 15.54 15.00 20.68
CA ALA A 338 15.03 13.68 21.03
C ALA A 338 16.05 12.54 20.86
N LYS A 339 17.29 12.81 20.43
CA LYS A 339 18.39 11.82 20.48
C LYS A 339 18.86 11.54 21.91
N ASP A 340 18.60 12.44 22.84
CA ASP A 340 19.03 12.31 24.24
C ASP A 340 18.00 11.56 25.12
N ASP A 341 16.73 11.46 24.71
CA ASP A 341 15.67 10.75 25.44
C ASP A 341 15.15 9.52 24.66
N PHE A 342 15.65 8.35 25.06
CA PHE A 342 15.30 7.04 24.49
C PHE A 342 13.92 6.51 24.95
N LEU A 343 12.87 7.35 25.08
CA LEU A 343 11.52 6.92 25.49
C LEU A 343 10.41 7.75 24.80
N PHE A 344 10.13 7.44 23.54
CA PHE A 344 9.06 8.08 22.73
C PHE A 344 7.63 7.61 23.06
N GLY A 345 7.31 7.42 24.35
CA GLY A 345 5.95 7.01 24.77
C GLY A 345 4.92 8.15 24.83
N GLU A 346 5.34 9.40 25.03
CA GLU A 346 4.42 10.47 25.45
C GLU A 346 4.77 11.87 24.92
N PHE A 347 5.21 12.03 23.66
CA PHE A 347 5.33 13.39 23.10
C PHE A 347 3.97 13.93 22.66
N LYS A 348 3.42 14.87 23.46
CA LYS A 348 2.22 15.62 23.13
C LYS A 348 2.45 16.47 21.87
N VAL A 349 1.65 16.16 20.85
CA VAL A 349 1.59 16.67 19.47
C VAL A 349 1.53 18.21 19.33
N VAL A 350 1.26 18.95 20.40
CA VAL A 350 0.99 20.39 20.36
C VAL A 350 2.25 21.26 20.18
N PHE A 351 3.46 20.72 20.36
CA PHE A 351 4.69 21.53 20.28
C PHE A 351 5.34 21.59 18.88
N ILE A 352 4.91 20.74 17.94
CA ILE A 352 5.53 20.63 16.60
C ILE A 352 4.74 21.38 15.52
N ILE A 353 3.46 21.66 15.77
CA ILE A 353 2.56 22.47 14.92
C ILE A 353 2.45 23.86 15.54
#